data_AF-A0A3R7CDY3-F1
#
_entry.id   AF-A0A3R7CDY3-F1
#
_cell.length_a   1.000
_cell.length_b   1.000
_cell.length_c   1.000
_cell.angle_alpha   90.00
_cell.angle_beta   90.00
_cell.angle_gamma   90.00
#
_symmetry.space_group_name_H-M   'P 1'
#
loop_
_entity.id
_entity.type
_entity.pdbx_description
1 polymer ?
#
loop_
_entity_poly.entity_id
_entity_poly.type
_entity_poly.pdbx_seq_one_letter_code
_entity_poly.pdbx_strand_id
1 'polypeptide(L)'
;MKYTHLIAGLALFVFIALPMVQGHLEGGTDIQKGDYLIDIGYDTPELTADRATVFLVSLEANGSEIETNSAWVRIKEKNGPVVFTAKLLPEPTGAYSFTAILPKKGNYDFTVRFETPEETVEETTDLQVKGSANYRETVLWITIAVLLCLLFITLLRKRRGKR
;
A
#
# COMPACT_ATOMS: atom_id res chain seq x y z
N MET A 1 13.80 -41.34 11.11
CA MET A 1 12.48 -40.65 11.06
C MET A 1 12.16 -39.74 12.26
N LYS A 2 13.13 -39.28 13.08
CA LYS A 2 12.80 -38.49 14.30
C LYS A 2 12.42 -37.01 14.05
N TYR A 3 12.51 -36.50 12.82
CA TYR A 3 12.34 -35.07 12.53
C TYR A 3 11.13 -34.73 11.65
N THR A 4 10.36 -35.73 11.20
CA THR A 4 9.19 -35.50 10.33
C THR A 4 8.12 -34.63 10.99
N HIS A 5 7.87 -34.82 12.28
CA HIS A 5 6.91 -33.98 13.04
C HIS A 5 7.43 -32.55 13.26
N LEU A 6 8.74 -32.36 13.39
CA LEU A 6 9.34 -31.04 13.55
C LEU A 6 9.24 -30.22 12.26
N ILE A 7 9.50 -30.86 11.11
CA ILE A 7 9.41 -30.24 9.79
C ILE A 7 7.96 -29.88 9.46
N ALA A 8 7.01 -30.78 9.73
CA ALA A 8 5.58 -30.52 9.53
C ALA A 8 5.06 -29.38 10.41
N GLY A 9 5.48 -29.32 11.68
CA GLY A 9 5.13 -28.23 12.59
C GLY A 9 5.70 -26.89 12.14
N LEU A 10 6.93 -26.86 11.62
CA LEU A 10 7.55 -25.64 11.10
C LEU A 10 6.86 -25.14 9.82
N ALA A 11 6.53 -26.05 8.89
CA ALA A 11 5.83 -25.69 7.66
C ALA A 11 4.43 -25.12 7.95
N LEU A 12 3.71 -25.71 8.90
CA LEU A 12 2.40 -25.21 9.34
C LEU A 12 2.52 -23.84 10.01
N PHE A 13 3.53 -23.64 10.85
CA PHE A 13 3.77 -22.34 11.49
C PHE A 13 4.10 -21.25 10.46
N VAL A 14 4.90 -21.56 9.44
CA VAL A 14 5.19 -20.63 8.33
C VAL A 14 3.93 -20.28 7.55
N PHE A 15 3.02 -21.23 7.35
CA PHE A 15 1.76 -21.01 6.63
C PHE A 15 0.77 -20.15 7.42
N ILE A 16 0.67 -20.34 8.74
CA ILE A 16 -0.18 -19.52 9.62
C ILE A 16 0.40 -18.11 9.80
N ALA A 17 1.74 -17.98 9.72
CA ALA A 17 2.43 -16.70 9.82
C ALA A 17 2.40 -15.87 8.53
N LEU A 18 1.81 -16.37 7.44
CA LEU A 18 1.60 -15.54 6.26
C LEU A 18 0.56 -14.46 6.61
N PRO A 19 0.89 -13.17 6.42
CA PRO A 19 -0.08 -12.11 6.63
C PRO A 19 -1.27 -12.38 5.70
N MET A 20 -2.47 -12.51 6.27
CA MET A 20 -3.69 -12.47 5.47
C MET A 20 -3.70 -11.12 4.78
N VAL A 21 -3.44 -11.11 3.48
CA VAL A 21 -3.53 -9.91 2.65
C VAL A 21 -4.99 -9.50 2.66
N GLN A 22 -5.34 -8.52 3.50
CA GLN A 22 -6.67 -7.92 3.51
C GLN A 22 -6.74 -6.98 2.31
N GLY A 23 -7.62 -7.28 1.36
CA GLY A 23 -7.87 -6.46 0.17
C GLY A 23 -8.79 -5.26 0.45
N HIS A 24 -8.73 -4.68 1.65
CA HIS A 24 -9.45 -3.45 1.95
C HIS A 24 -8.49 -2.27 1.70
N LEU A 25 -9.00 -1.22 1.08
CA LEU A 25 -8.29 0.06 1.07
C LEU A 25 -8.13 0.51 2.52
N GLU A 26 -6.90 0.78 2.94
CA GLU A 26 -6.58 1.09 4.33
C GLU A 26 -6.54 2.60 4.58
N GLY A 27 -6.40 3.40 3.52
CA GLY A 27 -6.44 4.85 3.57
C GLY A 27 -7.12 5.45 2.35
N GLY A 28 -7.46 6.73 2.41
CA GLY A 28 -8.17 7.42 1.35
C GLY A 28 -8.79 8.74 1.79
N THR A 29 -9.51 9.37 0.87
CA THR A 29 -10.31 10.57 1.13
C THR A 29 -11.50 10.64 0.18
N ASP A 30 -12.64 11.06 0.73
CA ASP A 30 -13.84 11.37 -0.05
C ASP A 30 -13.92 12.89 -0.26
N ILE A 31 -14.25 13.32 -1.48
CA ILE A 31 -14.32 14.73 -1.84
C ILE A 31 -15.64 15.04 -2.53
N GLN A 32 -16.46 15.87 -1.90
CA GLN A 32 -17.72 16.35 -2.49
C GLN A 32 -17.47 17.45 -3.52
N LYS A 33 -17.93 17.26 -4.75
CA LYS A 33 -17.82 18.22 -5.85
C LYS A 33 -19.18 18.40 -6.54
N GLY A 34 -19.93 19.42 -6.13
CA GLY A 34 -21.31 19.59 -6.59
C GLY A 34 -22.16 18.40 -6.13
N ASP A 35 -22.84 17.74 -7.06
CA ASP A 35 -23.67 16.57 -6.81
C ASP A 35 -22.90 15.24 -6.82
N TYR A 36 -21.58 15.30 -7.10
CA TYR A 36 -20.71 14.13 -7.17
C TYR A 36 -19.87 13.95 -5.90
N LEU A 37 -19.58 12.71 -5.57
CA LEU A 37 -18.59 12.31 -4.58
C LEU A 37 -17.42 11.62 -5.30
N ILE A 38 -16.22 12.14 -5.12
CA ILE A 38 -14.98 11.53 -5.62
C ILE A 38 -14.35 10.76 -4.46
N ASP A 39 -14.30 9.44 -4.55
CA ASP A 39 -13.58 8.58 -3.59
C ASP A 39 -12.19 8.27 -4.15
N ILE A 40 -11.16 8.54 -3.35
CA ILE A 40 -9.76 8.24 -3.63
C ILE A 40 -9.24 7.38 -2.49
N GLY A 41 -9.07 6.09 -2.73
CA GLY A 41 -8.51 5.16 -1.76
C GLY A 41 -7.16 4.58 -2.17
N TYR A 42 -6.44 4.03 -1.20
CA TYR A 42 -5.17 3.33 -1.41
C TYR A 42 -4.99 2.16 -0.42
N ASP A 43 -4.21 1.15 -0.82
CA ASP A 43 -4.01 -0.14 -0.12
C ASP A 43 -3.12 -0.08 1.13
N THR A 44 -2.86 1.12 1.64
CA THR A 44 -1.97 1.34 2.79
C THR A 44 -2.58 2.35 3.75
N PRO A 45 -2.26 2.31 5.05
CA PRO A 45 -2.83 3.27 5.98
C PRO A 45 -2.12 4.63 5.84
N GLU A 46 -0.86 4.61 5.41
CA GLU A 46 -0.06 5.80 5.11
C GLU A 46 0.76 5.56 3.83
N LEU A 47 0.77 6.56 2.95
CA LEU A 47 1.62 6.56 1.78
C LEU A 47 3.09 6.68 2.19
N THR A 48 3.93 5.75 1.74
CA THR A 48 5.37 5.76 2.01
C THR A 48 6.17 5.86 0.72
N ALA A 49 7.26 6.63 0.77
CA ALA A 49 8.18 6.73 -0.36
C ALA A 49 8.78 5.36 -0.74
N ASP A 50 9.05 5.18 -2.03
CA ASP A 50 9.67 3.99 -2.64
C ASP A 50 8.86 2.68 -2.47
N ARG A 51 7.60 2.77 -2.06
CA ARG A 51 6.66 1.64 -1.98
C ARG A 51 5.66 1.70 -3.14
N ALA A 52 5.49 0.58 -3.85
CA ALA A 52 4.37 0.42 -4.77
C ALA A 52 3.06 0.45 -3.98
N THR A 53 2.18 1.36 -4.34
CA THR A 53 0.87 1.57 -3.72
C THR A 53 -0.19 1.37 -4.79
N VAL A 54 -1.23 0.61 -4.47
CA VAL A 54 -2.42 0.47 -5.31
C VAL A 54 -3.38 1.58 -4.91
N PHE A 55 -3.74 2.40 -5.88
CA PHE A 55 -4.75 3.43 -5.78
C PHE A 55 -6.04 2.95 -6.43
N LEU A 56 -7.16 3.36 -5.85
CA LEU A 56 -8.49 3.19 -6.40
C LEU A 56 -9.15 4.57 -6.44
N VAL A 57 -9.75 4.93 -7.56
CA VAL A 57 -10.54 6.15 -7.69
C VAL A 57 -11.90 5.82 -8.27
N SER A 58 -12.97 6.36 -7.68
CA SER A 58 -14.33 6.22 -8.20
C SER A 58 -15.06 7.56 -8.17
N LEU A 59 -16.15 7.62 -8.92
CA LEU A 59 -17.06 8.76 -8.96
C LEU A 59 -18.45 8.24 -8.62
N GLU A 60 -19.06 8.82 -7.60
CA GLU A 60 -20.42 8.51 -7.19
C GLU A 60 -21.35 9.71 -7.39
N ALA A 61 -22.63 9.43 -7.61
CA ALA A 61 -23.70 10.40 -7.53
C ALA A 61 -24.88 9.78 -6.75
N ASN A 62 -25.46 10.53 -5.83
CA ASN A 62 -26.56 10.05 -4.98
C ASN A 62 -26.26 8.76 -4.21
N GLY A 63 -25.00 8.56 -3.80
CA GLY A 63 -24.54 7.37 -3.04
C GLY A 63 -24.45 6.10 -3.87
N SER A 64 -24.31 6.20 -5.19
CA SER A 64 -24.03 5.07 -6.08
C SER A 64 -22.94 5.44 -7.06
N GLU A 65 -22.00 4.52 -7.31
CA GLU A 65 -21.00 4.67 -8.38
C GLU A 65 -21.69 4.89 -9.72
N ILE A 66 -21.18 5.84 -10.50
CA ILE A 66 -21.72 6.16 -11.82
C ILE A 66 -20.77 5.75 -12.94
N GLU A 67 -21.36 5.45 -14.10
CA GLU A 67 -20.58 5.14 -15.29
C GLU A 67 -19.83 6.37 -15.80
N THR A 68 -18.57 6.16 -16.16
CA THR A 68 -17.68 7.20 -16.70
C THR A 68 -17.02 6.67 -17.97
N ASN A 69 -16.76 7.55 -18.93
CA ASN A 69 -16.11 7.19 -20.21
C ASN A 69 -14.61 6.92 -20.02
N SER A 70 -13.98 7.63 -19.09
CA SER A 70 -12.59 7.41 -18.65
C SER A 70 -12.27 8.23 -17.41
N ALA A 71 -11.17 7.89 -16.76
CA ALA A 71 -10.53 8.72 -15.75
C ALA A 71 -9.13 9.14 -16.20
N TRP A 72 -8.72 10.37 -15.91
CA TRP A 72 -7.34 10.82 -16.03
C TRP A 72 -6.81 11.15 -14.64
N VAL A 73 -5.62 10.65 -14.33
CA VAL A 73 -4.98 10.83 -13.03
C VAL A 73 -3.60 11.42 -13.22
N ARG A 74 -3.21 12.35 -12.34
CA ARG A 74 -1.88 12.95 -12.28
C ARG A 74 -1.42 13.11 -10.84
N ILE A 75 -0.23 12.61 -10.54
CA ILE A 75 0.43 12.83 -9.25
C ILE A 75 1.69 13.66 -9.50
N LYS A 76 1.81 14.77 -8.79
CA LYS A 76 2.91 15.73 -8.94
C LYS A 76 3.47 16.12 -7.58
N GLU A 77 4.79 16.20 -7.44
CA GLU A 77 5.39 16.82 -6.25
C GLU A 77 4.93 18.29 -6.16
N LYS A 78 4.45 18.76 -4.99
CA LYS A 78 3.82 20.09 -4.83
C LYS A 78 4.67 21.24 -5.39
N ASN A 79 5.99 21.15 -5.22
CA ASN A 79 6.98 22.08 -5.76
C ASN A 79 8.00 21.39 -6.70
N GLY A 80 7.59 20.32 -7.39
CA GLY A 80 8.50 19.47 -8.14
C GLY A 80 7.88 18.85 -9.40
N PRO A 81 8.49 17.77 -9.92
CA PRO A 81 8.07 17.14 -11.16
C PRO A 81 6.77 16.34 -11.01
N VAL A 82 6.14 16.05 -12.16
CA VAL A 82 5.10 15.01 -12.26
C VAL A 82 5.76 13.65 -12.08
N VAL A 83 5.25 12.85 -11.15
CA VAL A 83 5.76 11.50 -10.86
C VAL A 83 4.88 10.40 -11.45
N PHE A 84 3.62 10.70 -11.74
CA PHE A 84 2.70 9.76 -12.36
C PHE A 84 1.66 10.49 -13.20
N THR A 85 1.30 9.92 -14.35
CA THR A 85 0.18 10.37 -15.20
C THR A 85 -0.37 9.19 -15.99
N ALA A 86 -1.68 9.05 -16.03
CA ALA A 86 -2.34 7.99 -16.81
C ALA A 86 -3.75 8.40 -17.23
N LYS A 87 -4.20 7.90 -18.38
CA LYS A 87 -5.62 7.83 -18.74
C LYS A 87 -6.05 6.38 -18.54
N LEU A 88 -7.04 6.17 -17.69
CA LEU A 88 -7.60 4.87 -17.30
C LEU A 88 -8.88 4.63 -18.11
N LEU A 89 -9.00 3.42 -18.65
CA LEU A 89 -10.18 2.99 -19.40
C LEU A 89 -11.24 2.46 -18.44
N PRO A 90 -12.53 2.61 -18.75
CA PRO A 90 -13.61 2.23 -17.85
C PRO A 90 -13.56 0.75 -17.47
N GLU A 91 -13.75 0.48 -16.19
CA GLU A 91 -13.87 -0.86 -15.63
C GLU A 91 -15.35 -1.16 -15.31
N PRO A 92 -15.82 -2.42 -15.40
CA PRO A 92 -17.20 -2.79 -15.09
C PRO A 92 -17.65 -2.43 -13.67
N THR A 93 -16.71 -2.24 -12.76
CA THR A 93 -16.93 -1.88 -11.37
C THR A 93 -17.18 -0.38 -11.17
N GLY A 94 -17.00 0.49 -12.17
CA GLY A 94 -17.12 1.95 -11.99
C GLY A 94 -15.93 2.61 -11.27
N ALA A 95 -15.24 1.86 -10.41
CA ALA A 95 -13.95 2.23 -9.84
C ALA A 95 -12.77 1.90 -10.79
N TYR A 96 -11.75 2.75 -10.77
CA TYR A 96 -10.52 2.58 -11.53
C TYR A 96 -9.35 2.27 -10.60
N SER A 97 -8.55 1.25 -10.95
CA SER A 97 -7.37 0.88 -10.17
C SER A 97 -6.07 1.18 -10.91
N PHE A 98 -5.03 1.60 -10.18
CA PHE A 98 -3.69 1.73 -10.74
C PHE A 98 -2.62 1.60 -9.66
N THR A 99 -1.40 1.24 -10.07
CA THR A 99 -0.25 1.16 -9.16
C THR A 99 0.74 2.27 -9.46
N ALA A 100 1.18 2.98 -8.43
CA ALA A 100 2.22 3.99 -8.55
C ALA A 100 3.27 3.85 -7.43
N ILE A 101 4.48 4.33 -7.71
CA ILE A 101 5.58 4.45 -6.73
C ILE A 101 5.87 5.92 -6.55
N LEU A 102 5.75 6.42 -5.31
CA LEU A 102 6.06 7.80 -4.97
C LEU A 102 7.53 7.88 -4.53
N PRO A 103 8.41 8.59 -5.26
CA PRO A 103 9.86 8.43 -5.09
C PRO A 103 10.43 9.13 -3.87
N LYS A 104 9.70 10.05 -3.23
CA LYS A 104 10.21 10.86 -2.12
C LYS A 104 9.13 11.09 -1.08
N LYS A 105 9.57 11.34 0.15
CA LYS A 105 8.69 11.90 1.19
C LYS A 105 8.34 13.34 0.87
N GLY A 106 7.14 13.77 1.21
CA GLY A 106 6.69 15.14 0.99
C GLY A 106 5.21 15.23 0.68
N ASN A 107 4.78 16.41 0.26
CA ASN A 107 3.42 16.65 -0.19
C ASN A 107 3.34 16.58 -1.72
N TYR A 108 2.30 15.95 -2.21
CA TYR A 108 2.01 15.78 -3.62
C TYR A 108 0.63 16.33 -3.93
N ASP A 109 0.47 16.90 -5.12
CA ASP A 109 -0.82 17.21 -5.70
C ASP A 109 -1.30 15.94 -6.44
N PHE A 110 -2.45 15.41 -6.04
CA PHE A 110 -3.14 14.33 -6.73
C PHE A 110 -4.36 14.89 -7.44
N THR A 111 -4.29 14.97 -8.75
CA THR A 111 -5.39 15.42 -9.61
C THR A 111 -6.07 14.21 -10.22
N VAL A 112 -7.40 14.14 -10.11
CA VAL A 112 -8.23 13.18 -10.83
C VAL A 112 -9.27 13.93 -11.66
N ARG A 113 -9.52 13.44 -12.87
CA ARG A 113 -10.50 13.98 -13.80
C ARG A 113 -11.31 12.85 -14.42
N PHE A 114 -12.60 12.82 -14.15
CA PHE A 114 -13.54 11.89 -14.76
C PHE A 114 -14.21 12.53 -15.96
N GLU A 115 -14.27 11.79 -17.07
CA GLU A 115 -15.04 12.16 -18.26
C GLU A 115 -16.38 11.40 -18.16
N THR A 116 -17.48 12.09 -17.84
CA THR A 116 -18.84 11.49 -17.86
C THR A 116 -19.49 11.74 -19.24
N PRO A 117 -20.67 11.15 -19.54
CA PRO A 117 -21.42 11.49 -20.75
C PRO A 117 -21.90 12.96 -20.78
N GLU A 118 -22.10 13.57 -19.62
CA GLU A 118 -22.73 14.89 -19.47
C GLU A 118 -21.69 15.99 -19.28
N GLU A 119 -20.62 15.73 -18.52
CA GLU A 119 -19.63 16.72 -18.13
C GLU A 119 -18.26 16.14 -17.76
N THR A 120 -17.34 17.00 -17.32
CA THR A 120 -16.02 16.61 -16.83
C THR A 120 -15.90 17.04 -15.37
N VAL A 121 -15.67 16.08 -14.48
CA VAL A 121 -15.52 16.32 -13.05
C VAL A 121 -14.03 16.23 -12.71
N GLU A 122 -13.42 17.34 -12.31
CA GLU A 122 -12.00 17.44 -11.96
C GLU A 122 -11.80 17.95 -10.54
N GLU A 123 -10.86 17.33 -9.82
CA GLU A 123 -10.47 17.76 -8.48
C GLU A 123 -9.00 17.50 -8.20
N THR A 124 -8.40 18.31 -7.31
CA THR A 124 -7.02 18.11 -6.84
C THR A 124 -6.98 18.08 -5.32
N THR A 125 -6.39 17.03 -4.76
CA THR A 125 -6.19 16.88 -3.32
C THR A 125 -4.71 16.75 -2.96
N ASP A 126 -4.38 17.08 -1.72
CA ASP A 126 -3.04 16.95 -1.17
C ASP A 126 -2.82 15.52 -0.65
N LEU A 127 -1.79 14.85 -1.16
CA LEU A 127 -1.30 13.59 -0.59
C LEU A 127 -0.06 13.83 0.26
N GLN A 128 -0.07 13.31 1.48
CA GLN A 128 1.11 13.33 2.36
C GLN A 128 1.85 11.99 2.31
N VAL A 129 3.08 12.01 1.80
CA VAL A 129 3.94 10.83 1.68
C VAL A 129 4.99 10.85 2.80
N LYS A 130 5.00 9.80 3.62
CA LYS A 130 6.00 9.58 4.66
C LYS A 130 7.30 9.05 4.06
N GLY A 131 8.40 9.20 4.82
CA GLY A 131 9.65 8.53 4.47
C GLY A 131 9.46 7.02 4.47
N SER A 132 10.14 6.33 3.55
CA SER A 132 10.26 4.88 3.63
C SER A 132 10.81 4.53 5.02
N ALA A 133 10.14 3.63 5.75
CA ALA A 133 10.76 3.04 6.92
C ALA A 133 12.10 2.46 6.46
N ASN A 134 13.18 2.71 7.20
CA ASN A 134 14.48 2.10 6.89
C ASN A 134 14.37 0.58 7.11
N TYR A 135 13.79 -0.15 6.16
CA TYR A 135 13.64 -1.60 6.21
C TYR A 135 15.00 -2.27 6.43
N ARG A 136 16.08 -1.66 5.90
CA ARG A 136 17.46 -2.09 6.18
C ARG A 136 17.80 -2.05 7.66
N GLU A 137 17.43 -1.00 8.38
CA GLU A 137 17.67 -0.90 9.83
C GLU A 137 16.83 -1.92 10.60
N THR A 138 15.54 -2.05 10.28
CA THR A 138 14.66 -3.05 10.93
C THR A 138 15.17 -4.47 10.70
N VAL A 139 15.54 -4.82 9.47
CA VAL A 139 16.11 -6.14 9.13
C VAL A 139 17.46 -6.36 9.82
N LEU A 140 18.31 -5.33 9.91
CA LEU A 140 19.56 -5.40 10.67
C LEU A 140 19.31 -5.73 12.14
N TRP A 141 18.38 -5.02 12.79
CA TRP A 141 18.04 -5.27 14.20
C TRP A 141 17.47 -6.67 14.43
N ILE A 142 16.58 -7.14 13.54
CA ILE A 142 16.06 -8.51 13.58
C ILE A 142 17.20 -9.53 13.43
N THR A 143 18.12 -9.30 12.48
CA THR A 143 19.26 -10.18 12.25
C THR A 143 20.18 -10.26 13.47
N ILE A 144 20.49 -9.11 14.08
CA ILE A 144 21.29 -9.03 15.31
C ILE A 144 20.58 -9.80 16.45
N ALA A 145 19.28 -9.60 16.63
CA ALA A 145 18.52 -10.30 17.67
C ALA A 145 18.55 -11.83 17.48
N VAL A 146 18.39 -12.31 16.24
CA VAL A 146 18.48 -13.75 15.92
C VAL A 146 19.87 -14.30 16.22
N LEU A 147 20.94 -13.60 15.82
CA LEU A 147 22.32 -14.02 16.09
C LEU A 147 22.62 -14.10 17.60
N LEU A 148 22.16 -13.12 18.38
CA LEU A 148 22.30 -13.13 19.84
C LEU A 148 21.53 -14.30 20.48
N CYS A 149 20.33 -14.59 19.99
CA CYS A 149 19.54 -15.74 20.44
C CYS A 149 20.27 -17.07 20.16
N LEU A 150 20.81 -17.24 18.96
CA LEU A 150 21.58 -18.43 18.59
C LEU A 150 22.84 -18.57 19.45
N LEU A 151 23.58 -17.48 19.66
CA LEU A 151 24.76 -17.46 20.53
C LEU A 151 24.38 -17.88 21.96
N PHE A 152 23.31 -17.32 22.51
CA PHE A 152 22.82 -17.67 23.84
C PHE A 152 22.48 -19.17 23.96
N ILE A 153 21.79 -19.74 22.97
CA ILE A 153 21.49 -21.17 22.91
C ILE A 153 22.77 -22.03 22.89
N THR A 154 23.78 -21.64 22.10
CA THR A 154 25.06 -22.38 22.05
C THR A 154 25.80 -22.34 23.39
N LEU A 155 25.79 -21.19 24.08
CA LEU A 155 26.39 -21.04 25.41
C LEU A 155 25.68 -21.90 26.46
N LEU A 156 24.34 -21.96 26.41
CA LEU A 156 23.55 -22.84 27.29
C LEU A 156 23.84 -24.32 27.04
N ARG A 157 23.98 -24.74 25.79
CA ARG A 157 24.35 -26.12 25.42
C ARG A 157 25.74 -26.48 25.94
N LYS A 158 26.73 -25.59 25.78
CA LYS A 158 28.10 -25.80 26.26
C LYS A 158 28.16 -25.95 27.79
N ARG A 159 27.30 -25.26 28.55
CA ARG A 159 27.23 -25.41 30.02
C ARG A 159 26.65 -26.76 30.46
N ARG A 160 25.68 -27.32 29.72
CA ARG A 160 25.05 -28.60 30.08
C ARG A 160 25.96 -29.82 29.87
N GLY A 161 26.86 -29.79 28.88
CA GLY A 161 27.78 -30.92 28.62
C GLY A 161 28.99 -31.03 29.55
N LYS A 162 29.12 -30.14 30.54
CA LYS A 162 30.20 -30.18 31.56
C LYS A 162 29.74 -30.69 32.93
N ARG A 163 28.46 -31.07 33.07
CA ARG A 163 27.93 -31.77 34.24
C ARG A 163 27.69 -33.22 33.86
#